data_AF-A0A5B6YF72-F1
#
_entry.id   AF-A0A5B6YF72-F1
#
_cell.length_a   1.000
_cell.length_b   1.000
_cell.length_c   1.000
_cell.angle_alpha   90.00
_cell.angle_beta   90.00
_cell.angle_gamma   90.00
#
_symmetry.space_group_name_H-M   'P 1'
#
loop_
_entity.id
_entity.type
_entity.pdbx_description
1 polymer ?
#
loop_
_entity_poly.entity_id
_entity_poly.type
_entity_poly.pdbx_seq_one_letter_code
_entity_poly.pdbx_strand_id
1 'polypeptide(L)'
;YLPTGPELNQAAQLIDISGDKMQLLLDFPTIGEPHYAQGIPASVIKEKQVRTYDLAANKDPFASRSEKETKVVRKGNRVDIHMTAIRSHFMPDNIEGVQVGDSVYIHVTN
;
A
#
# COMPACT_ATOMS: atom_id res chain seq x y z
N TYR A 1 24.66 2.36 -16.92
CA TYR A 1 23.82 1.19 -16.56
C TYR A 1 23.75 0.22 -17.73
N LEU A 2 23.24 -1.00 -17.51
CA LEU A 2 22.91 -1.89 -18.63
C LEU A 2 21.78 -1.28 -19.48
N PRO A 3 21.78 -1.47 -20.80
CA PRO A 3 20.72 -0.97 -21.66
C PRO A 3 19.39 -1.71 -21.38
N THR A 4 18.31 -0.97 -21.16
CA THR A 4 16.96 -1.53 -20.84
C THR A 4 15.92 -1.32 -21.94
N GLY A 5 16.33 -0.84 -23.11
CA GLY A 5 15.44 -0.49 -24.21
C GLY A 5 15.55 0.99 -24.59
N PRO A 6 14.60 1.51 -25.39
CA PRO A 6 14.60 2.90 -25.83
C PRO A 6 14.41 3.91 -24.70
N GLU A 7 13.66 3.54 -23.66
CA GLU A 7 13.46 4.35 -22.46
C GLU A 7 14.48 3.97 -21.40
N LEU A 8 15.42 4.89 -21.15
CA LEU A 8 16.47 4.70 -20.15
C LEU A 8 16.07 5.37 -18.83
N ASN A 9 16.54 4.78 -17.74
CA ASN A 9 16.43 5.38 -16.42
C ASN A 9 17.35 6.60 -16.28
N GLN A 10 16.94 7.56 -15.46
CA GLN A 10 17.73 8.76 -15.15
C GLN A 10 18.71 8.45 -14.03
N ALA A 11 19.95 8.95 -14.14
CA ALA A 11 20.96 8.76 -13.13
C ALA A 11 20.75 9.70 -11.94
N ALA A 12 20.58 9.15 -10.74
CA ALA A 12 20.66 9.90 -9.49
C ALA A 12 21.99 9.58 -8.80
N GLN A 13 22.73 10.63 -8.44
CA GLN A 13 24.08 10.51 -7.89
C GLN A 13 24.13 11.01 -6.46
N LEU A 14 24.59 10.16 -5.55
CA LEU A 14 24.92 10.54 -4.18
C LEU A 14 26.37 11.01 -4.14
N ILE A 15 26.58 12.26 -3.76
CA ILE A 15 27.89 12.90 -3.70
C ILE A 15 28.16 13.28 -2.23
N ASP A 16 29.26 12.79 -1.67
CA ASP A 16 29.78 13.24 -0.38
C ASP A 16 30.41 14.62 -0.54
N ILE A 17 29.98 15.54 0.33
CA ILE A 17 30.45 16.92 0.41
C ILE A 17 31.00 17.27 1.80
N SER A 18 31.30 16.27 2.64
CA SER A 18 31.75 16.46 4.02
C SER A 18 33.22 16.87 4.17
N GLY A 19 34.05 16.61 3.15
CA GLY A 19 35.46 16.99 3.11
C GLY A 19 35.78 18.09 2.10
N ASP A 20 37.07 18.37 1.89
CA ASP A 20 37.54 19.46 1.02
C ASP A 20 37.29 19.24 -0.48
N LYS A 21 36.99 17.99 -0.89
CA LYS A 21 36.72 17.62 -2.28
C LYS A 21 35.51 16.71 -2.35
N MET A 22 34.57 17.04 -3.25
CA MET A 22 33.40 16.22 -3.52
C MET A 22 33.80 14.81 -3.98
N GLN A 23 33.10 13.80 -3.47
CA GLN A 23 33.30 12.39 -3.86
C GLN A 23 31.98 11.77 -4.31
N LEU A 24 31.94 11.25 -5.53
CA LEU A 24 30.80 10.43 -5.97
C LEU A 24 30.81 9.11 -5.18
N LEU A 25 29.80 8.90 -4.33
CA LEU A 25 29.66 7.69 -3.53
C LEU A 25 28.85 6.62 -4.23
N LEU A 26 27.76 7.02 -4.89
CA LEU A 26 26.81 6.11 -5.50
C LEU A 26 26.18 6.74 -6.73
N ASP A 27 25.97 5.93 -7.75
CA ASP A 27 25.19 6.27 -8.94
C ASP A 27 24.10 5.21 -9.10
N PHE A 28 22.82 5.62 -9.08
CA PHE A 28 21.69 4.69 -9.08
C PHE A 28 20.56 5.15 -10.02
N PRO A 29 19.91 4.20 -10.72
CA PRO A 29 18.90 4.52 -11.70
C PRO A 29 17.58 4.93 -11.03
N THR A 30 16.92 5.94 -11.61
CA THR A 30 15.59 6.42 -11.22
C THR A 30 14.64 6.39 -12.43
N ILE A 31 13.35 6.21 -12.16
CA ILE A 31 12.28 6.15 -13.18
C ILE A 31 11.45 7.43 -13.09
N GLY A 32 10.96 7.93 -14.23
CA GLY A 32 9.98 9.02 -14.27
C GLY A 32 10.55 10.43 -14.11
N GLU A 33 11.86 10.60 -14.37
CA GLU A 33 12.55 11.90 -14.43
C GLU A 33 12.30 12.81 -13.20
N PRO A 34 12.71 12.37 -11.99
CA PRO A 34 12.52 13.18 -10.79
C PRO A 34 13.28 14.51 -10.88
N HIS A 35 12.56 15.62 -10.76
CA HIS A 35 13.12 16.97 -10.90
C HIS A 35 13.68 17.58 -9.61
N TYR A 36 13.22 17.14 -8.44
CA TYR A 36 13.63 17.69 -7.15
C TYR A 36 13.66 16.61 -6.06
N ALA A 37 14.57 16.76 -5.10
CA ALA A 37 14.69 15.91 -3.93
C ALA A 37 14.94 16.74 -2.67
N GLN A 38 14.46 16.26 -1.53
CA GLN A 38 14.69 16.87 -0.22
C GLN A 38 15.07 15.78 0.79
N GLY A 39 16.10 16.03 1.58
CA GLY A 39 16.50 15.18 2.71
C GLY A 39 16.11 15.82 4.05
N ILE A 40 15.70 14.99 5.01
CA ILE A 40 15.50 15.38 6.41
C ILE A 40 16.16 14.36 7.35
N PRO A 41 16.61 14.74 8.55
CA PRO A 41 17.08 13.78 9.53
C PRO A 41 15.96 12.81 9.93
N ALA A 42 16.28 11.51 10.00
CA ALA A 42 15.29 10.48 10.35
C ALA A 42 14.63 10.71 11.72
N SER A 43 15.36 11.31 12.68
CA SER A 43 14.86 11.67 14.01
C SER A 43 13.65 12.61 13.99
N VAL A 44 13.46 13.37 12.91
CA VAL A 44 12.32 14.30 12.77
C VAL A 44 10.99 13.56 12.56
N ILE A 45 11.03 12.34 11.98
CA ILE A 45 9.84 11.59 11.58
C ILE A 45 9.70 10.21 12.24
N LYS A 46 10.80 9.59 12.70
CA LYS A 46 10.80 8.19 13.20
C LYS A 46 9.74 7.92 14.26
N GLU A 47 9.60 8.81 15.25
CA GLU A 47 8.65 8.66 16.36
C GLU A 47 7.21 9.07 15.98
N LYS A 48 7.02 9.66 14.80
CA LYS A 48 5.71 10.13 14.27
C LYS A 48 5.09 9.16 13.27
N GLN A 49 5.75 8.04 12.98
CA GLN A 49 5.25 7.06 12.01
C GLN A 49 4.01 6.35 12.56
N VAL A 50 2.90 6.44 11.84
CA VAL A 50 1.70 5.64 12.10
C VAL A 50 2.01 4.20 11.70
N ARG A 51 2.01 3.28 12.67
CA ARG A 51 2.32 1.86 12.44
C ARG A 51 1.09 0.98 12.32
N THR A 52 0.03 1.35 13.03
CA THR A 52 -1.24 0.65 13.05
C THR A 52 -2.36 1.67 13.07
N TYR A 53 -3.50 1.30 12.50
CA TYR A 53 -4.73 2.07 12.62
C TYR A 53 -5.60 1.41 13.70
N ASP A 54 -6.23 2.22 14.55
CA ASP A 54 -7.15 1.69 15.55
C ASP A 54 -8.40 1.14 14.87
N LEU A 55 -8.56 -0.18 14.93
CA LEU A 55 -9.71 -0.88 14.37
C LEU A 55 -11.03 -0.44 15.01
N ALA A 56 -11.02 -0.12 16.30
CA ALA A 56 -12.22 0.37 17.00
C ALA A 56 -12.63 1.77 16.50
N ALA A 57 -11.66 2.57 16.07
CA ALA A 57 -11.89 3.89 15.49
C ALA A 57 -12.32 3.86 14.01
N ASN A 58 -12.35 2.69 13.37
CA ASN A 58 -12.80 2.56 11.99
C ASN A 58 -14.31 2.87 11.88
N LYS A 59 -14.64 3.94 11.16
CA LYS A 59 -16.02 4.45 10.95
C LYS A 59 -16.59 4.10 9.57
N ASP A 60 -15.86 3.33 8.76
CA ASP A 60 -16.39 2.88 7.48
C ASP A 60 -17.68 2.06 7.70
N PRO A 61 -18.78 2.35 6.97
CA PRO A 61 -20.05 1.66 7.15
C PRO A 61 -20.01 0.17 6.79
N PHE A 62 -18.96 -0.29 6.09
CA PHE A 62 -18.76 -1.68 5.71
C PHE A 62 -17.66 -2.38 6.52
N ALA A 63 -17.02 -1.69 7.48
CA ALA A 63 -15.98 -2.27 8.32
C ALA A 63 -16.46 -3.52 9.08
N SER A 64 -15.60 -4.53 9.13
CA SER A 64 -15.77 -5.71 9.98
C SER A 64 -14.68 -5.70 11.05
N ARG A 65 -15.03 -5.43 12.30
CA ARG A 65 -14.06 -5.28 13.41
C ARG A 65 -13.72 -6.61 14.09
N SER A 66 -14.40 -7.67 13.69
CA SER A 66 -14.12 -9.04 14.11
C SER A 66 -14.66 -10.02 13.07
N GLU A 67 -14.17 -11.26 13.09
CA GLU A 67 -14.67 -12.33 12.22
C GLU A 67 -16.18 -12.54 12.37
N LYS A 68 -16.76 -12.26 13.55
CA LYS A 68 -18.19 -12.37 13.82
C LYS A 68 -19.04 -11.35 13.05
N GLU A 69 -18.44 -10.25 12.58
CA GLU A 69 -19.13 -9.22 11.81
C GLU A 69 -19.10 -9.50 10.30
N THR A 70 -18.26 -10.45 9.88
CA THR A 70 -18.14 -10.86 8.47
C THR A 70 -19.42 -11.53 7.99
N LYS A 71 -19.76 -11.30 6.72
CA LYS A 71 -21.03 -11.77 6.12
C LYS A 71 -21.06 -11.53 4.63
N VAL A 72 -21.91 -12.28 3.95
CA VAL A 72 -22.29 -12.04 2.56
C VAL A 72 -23.73 -11.55 2.54
N VAL A 73 -23.98 -10.36 1.99
CA VAL A 73 -25.30 -9.71 1.94
C VAL A 73 -25.71 -9.49 0.50
N ARG A 74 -26.84 -10.07 0.09
CA ARG A 74 -27.41 -9.87 -1.24
C ARG A 74 -28.56 -8.86 -1.23
N LYS A 75 -28.55 -7.94 -2.19
CA LYS A 75 -29.64 -7.00 -2.50
C LYS A 75 -29.87 -6.98 -4.01
N GLY A 76 -30.79 -7.82 -4.50
CA GLY A 76 -30.97 -8.03 -5.94
C GLY A 76 -29.73 -8.66 -6.58
N ASN A 77 -29.20 -8.02 -7.61
CA ASN A 77 -27.95 -8.41 -8.30
C ASN A 77 -26.69 -7.87 -7.59
N ARG A 78 -26.83 -7.04 -6.55
CA ARG A 78 -25.68 -6.57 -5.78
C ARG A 78 -25.38 -7.53 -4.63
N VAL A 79 -24.12 -7.92 -4.49
CA VAL A 79 -23.61 -8.76 -3.41
C VAL A 79 -22.50 -8.02 -2.68
N ASP A 80 -22.71 -7.70 -1.42
CA ASP A 80 -21.72 -7.06 -0.54
C ASP A 80 -21.11 -8.13 0.38
N ILE A 81 -19.81 -8.35 0.28
CA ILE A 81 -19.03 -9.28 1.10
C ILE A 81 -18.24 -8.47 2.11
N HIS A 82 -18.60 -8.61 3.37
CA HIS A 82 -17.89 -8.04 4.50
C HIS A 82 -16.86 -9.06 4.99
N MET A 83 -15.58 -8.72 4.88
CA MET A 83 -14.47 -9.62 5.09
C MET A 83 -13.45 -9.05 6.07
N THR A 84 -12.88 -9.92 6.92
CA THR A 84 -11.69 -9.61 7.71
C THR A 84 -10.46 -10.29 7.11
N ALA A 85 -9.30 -9.64 7.20
CA ALA A 85 -8.00 -10.17 6.83
C ALA A 85 -7.09 -10.17 8.05
N ILE A 86 -6.91 -11.32 8.70
CA ILE A 86 -6.09 -11.43 9.91
C ILE A 86 -4.90 -12.32 9.61
N ARG A 87 -3.72 -11.70 9.50
CA ARG A 87 -2.46 -12.36 9.11
C ARG A 87 -2.60 -13.06 7.74
N SER A 88 -2.60 -14.39 7.73
CA SER A 88 -2.68 -15.22 6.51
C SER A 88 -4.08 -15.80 6.30
N HIS A 89 -5.08 -15.32 7.05
CA HIS A 89 -6.43 -15.84 7.02
C HIS A 89 -7.42 -14.75 6.60
N PHE A 90 -8.31 -15.10 5.68
CA PHE A 90 -9.48 -14.31 5.31
C PHE A 90 -10.73 -14.97 5.85
N MET A 91 -11.69 -14.17 6.32
CA MET A 91 -13.01 -14.66 6.73
C MET A 91 -14.07 -13.72 6.15
N PRO A 92 -15.05 -14.21 5.35
CA PRO A 92 -15.13 -15.59 4.85
C PRO A 92 -14.01 -15.90 3.85
N ASP A 93 -13.47 -17.12 3.90
CA ASP A 93 -12.53 -17.68 2.92
C ASP A 93 -13.24 -18.38 1.75
N ASN A 94 -14.45 -18.90 1.99
CA ASN A 94 -15.34 -19.45 0.96
C ASN A 94 -16.57 -18.55 0.79
N ILE A 95 -16.77 -18.02 -0.42
CA ILE A 95 -17.89 -17.16 -0.77
C ILE A 95 -18.80 -17.90 -1.75
N GLU A 96 -19.92 -18.41 -1.23
CA GLU A 96 -20.89 -19.17 -2.01
C GLU A 96 -22.09 -18.30 -2.44
N GLY A 97 -22.77 -18.70 -3.51
CA GLY A 97 -24.05 -18.10 -3.91
C GLY A 97 -23.96 -16.84 -4.78
N VAL A 98 -22.79 -16.45 -5.27
CA VAL A 98 -22.61 -15.45 -6.34
C VAL A 98 -22.97 -16.08 -7.70
N GLN A 99 -23.62 -15.32 -8.58
CA GLN A 99 -24.12 -15.76 -9.86
C GLN A 99 -23.60 -14.88 -11.01
N VAL A 100 -23.60 -15.42 -12.23
CA VAL A 100 -23.27 -14.65 -13.43
C VAL A 100 -24.24 -13.47 -13.57
N GLY A 101 -23.68 -12.26 -13.71
CA GLY A 101 -24.45 -11.02 -13.79
C GLY A 101 -24.56 -10.24 -12.46
N ASP A 102 -24.06 -10.79 -11.35
CA ASP A 102 -23.98 -10.05 -10.09
C ASP A 102 -22.90 -8.96 -10.12
N SER A 103 -23.19 -7.85 -9.44
CA SER A 103 -22.20 -6.83 -9.06
C SER A 103 -21.69 -7.12 -7.65
N VAL A 104 -20.43 -7.55 -7.56
CA VAL A 104 -19.82 -8.01 -6.30
C VAL A 104 -18.93 -6.92 -5.72
N TYR A 105 -19.15 -6.58 -4.46
CA TYR A 105 -18.36 -5.63 -3.68
C TYR A 105 -17.71 -6.37 -2.52
N ILE A 106 -16.39 -6.29 -2.40
CA ILE A 106 -15.64 -6.91 -1.30
C ILE A 106 -15.11 -5.80 -0.40
N HIS A 107 -15.60 -5.75 0.83
CA HIS A 107 -15.22 -4.81 1.87
C HIS A 107 -14.27 -5.50 2.84
N VAL A 108 -12.96 -5.27 2.68
CA VAL A 108 -11.93 -5.93 3.48
C VAL A 108 -11.46 -5.02 4.62
N THR A 109 -11.47 -5.54 5.84
CA THR A 109 -10.86 -4.90 7.02
C THR A 109 -9.67 -5.73 7.50
N ASN A 110 -8.47 -5.14 7.56
CA ASN A 110 -7.23 -5.76 8.06
C ASN A 110 -6.90 -5.21 9.44
#